data_AF-A0A523ZE19-F1
#
_entry.id   AF-A0A523ZE19-F1
#
_cell.length_a   1.000
_cell.length_b   1.000
_cell.length_c   1.000
_cell.angle_alpha   90.00
_cell.angle_beta   90.00
_cell.angle_gamma   90.00
#
_symmetry.space_group_name_H-M   'P 1'
#
loop_
_entity.id
_entity.type
_entity.pdbx_description
1 polymer ?
#
loop_
_entity_poly.entity_id
_entity_poly.type
_entity_poly.pdbx_seq_one_letter_code
_entity_poly.pdbx_strand_id
1 'polypeptide(L)'
;MGVSWTGLIGGLLGLGPLAAVGIEFLVNPPDEGRALAALPLAMSVVYLPAIWASVSATPRRRAVLRGVVAVSIAMVFVSLPFLGATLAVILIPATALLAIAGRLAFGR
;
A
#
# COMPACT_ATOMS: atom_id res chain seq x y z
N MET A 1 -3.73 21.62 12.61
CA MET A 1 -3.85 20.67 11.47
C MET A 1 -2.82 19.57 11.69
N GLY A 2 -3.25 18.37 12.05
CA GLY A 2 -2.36 17.32 12.59
C GLY A 2 -2.09 16.17 11.63
N VAL A 3 -1.02 15.44 11.92
CA VAL A 3 -0.62 14.19 11.25
C VAL A 3 -1.75 13.16 11.29
N SER A 4 -2.00 12.44 10.19
CA SER A 4 -2.85 11.23 10.22
C SER A 4 -2.03 10.08 10.78
N TRP A 5 -2.18 9.74 12.04
CA TRP A 5 -1.57 8.51 12.54
C TRP A 5 -2.13 7.27 11.82
N THR A 6 -3.44 7.22 11.58
CA THR A 6 -4.09 6.12 10.84
C THR A 6 -3.62 6.00 9.38
N GLY A 7 -3.52 7.12 8.67
CA GLY A 7 -3.07 7.14 7.27
C GLY A 7 -1.58 6.84 7.15
N LEU A 8 -0.78 7.29 8.12
CA LEU A 8 0.65 7.00 8.19
C LEU A 8 0.90 5.51 8.45
N ILE A 9 0.22 4.94 9.45
CA ILE A 9 0.34 3.51 9.77
C ILE A 9 -0.15 2.66 8.59
N GLY A 10 -1.30 2.99 7.98
CA GLY A 10 -1.80 2.30 6.80
C GLY A 10 -0.85 2.39 5.60
N GLY A 11 -0.25 3.57 5.36
CA GLY A 11 0.75 3.77 4.31
C GLY A 11 2.04 2.98 4.57
N LEU A 12 2.55 2.97 5.79
CA LEU A 12 3.75 2.23 6.15
C LEU A 12 3.53 0.71 6.14
N LEU A 13 2.36 0.23 6.57
CA LEU A 13 2.01 -1.19 6.50
C LEU A 13 1.82 -1.68 5.07
N GLY A 14 1.39 -0.81 4.15
CA GLY A 14 1.37 -1.13 2.72
C GLY A 14 2.77 -1.13 2.12
N LEU A 15 3.57 -0.09 2.41
CA LEU A 15 4.89 0.08 1.82
C LEU A 15 5.91 -0.95 2.32
N GLY A 16 6.03 -1.12 3.64
CA GLY A 16 7.14 -1.84 4.27
C GLY A 16 7.25 -3.30 3.82
N PRO A 17 6.20 -4.12 4.00
CA PRO A 17 6.22 -5.52 3.59
C PRO A 17 6.39 -5.70 2.07
N LEU A 18 5.76 -4.86 1.24
CA LEU A 18 5.92 -4.92 -0.22
C LEU A 18 7.34 -4.58 -0.66
N ALA A 19 7.94 -3.55 -0.06
CA ALA A 19 9.34 -3.21 -0.31
C ALA A 19 10.26 -4.34 0.15
N ALA A 20 10.00 -4.96 1.31
CA ALA A 20 10.77 -6.08 1.82
C ALA A 20 10.73 -7.30 0.87
N VAL A 21 9.54 -7.70 0.40
CA VAL A 21 9.37 -8.78 -0.57
C VAL A 21 10.10 -8.48 -1.89
N GLY A 22 10.00 -7.24 -2.36
CA GLY A 22 10.71 -6.81 -3.56
C GLY A 22 12.23 -6.86 -3.42
N ILE A 23 12.76 -6.44 -2.27
CA ILE A 23 14.19 -6.55 -1.98
C ILE A 23 14.61 -8.02 -1.86
N GLU A 24 13.80 -8.86 -1.22
CA GLU A 24 14.05 -10.30 -1.12
C GLU A 24 14.17 -10.94 -2.51
N PHE A 25 13.27 -10.63 -3.45
CA PHE A 25 13.33 -11.14 -4.83
C PHE A 25 14.53 -10.61 -5.62
N LEU A 26 15.13 -9.48 -5.24
CA LEU A 26 16.38 -9.00 -5.83
C LEU A 26 17.59 -9.78 -5.30
N VAL A 27 17.62 -10.01 -3.99
CA VAL A 27 18.75 -10.66 -3.28
C VAL A 27 18.74 -12.17 -3.53
N ASN A 28 17.60 -12.81 -3.33
CA ASN A 28 17.34 -14.24 -3.50
C ASN A 28 16.22 -14.42 -4.53
N PRO A 29 16.55 -14.39 -5.83
CA PRO A 29 15.52 -14.45 -6.86
C PRO A 29 14.77 -15.78 -6.85
N PRO A 30 13.45 -15.75 -7.10
CA PRO A 30 12.69 -16.95 -7.35
C PRO A 30 13.10 -17.58 -8.69
N ASP A 31 12.61 -18.79 -8.97
CA ASP A 31 12.95 -19.55 -10.18
C ASP A 31 12.64 -18.77 -11.48
N GLU A 32 11.64 -17.89 -11.47
CA GLU A 32 11.29 -17.02 -12.59
C GLU A 32 12.21 -15.79 -12.76
N GLY A 33 13.17 -15.61 -11.83
CA GLY A 33 14.24 -14.60 -11.90
C GLY A 33 13.94 -13.27 -11.21
N ARG A 34 14.97 -12.41 -11.14
CA ARG A 34 14.94 -11.10 -10.45
C ARG A 34 13.92 -10.11 -11.02
N ALA A 35 13.45 -10.32 -12.25
CA ALA A 35 12.47 -9.44 -12.88
C ALA A 35 11.15 -9.37 -12.09
N LEU A 36 10.79 -10.45 -11.38
CA LEU A 36 9.60 -10.47 -10.53
C LEU A 36 9.67 -9.49 -9.36
N ALA A 37 10.86 -9.04 -8.94
CA ALA A 37 11.01 -8.02 -7.89
C ALA A 37 10.38 -6.67 -8.27
N ALA A 38 10.29 -6.37 -9.57
CA ALA A 38 9.73 -5.11 -10.04
C ALA A 38 8.26 -4.92 -9.61
N LEU A 39 7.51 -6.01 -9.52
CA LEU A 39 6.09 -5.99 -9.20
C LEU A 39 5.81 -5.54 -7.75
N PRO A 40 6.31 -6.21 -6.69
CA PRO A 40 6.12 -5.77 -5.31
C PRO A 40 6.77 -4.40 -5.04
N LEU A 41 7.90 -4.08 -5.67
CA LEU A 41 8.51 -2.74 -5.57
C LEU A 41 7.60 -1.66 -6.16
N ALA A 42 7.06 -1.85 -7.36
CA ALA A 42 6.12 -0.92 -7.97
C ALA A 42 4.84 -0.77 -7.13
N MET A 43 4.35 -1.86 -6.53
CA MET A 43 3.21 -1.81 -5.62
C MET A 43 3.51 -1.00 -4.36
N SER A 44 4.72 -1.11 -3.79
CA SER A 44 5.12 -0.37 -2.59
C SER A 44 5.11 1.16 -2.80
N VAL A 45 5.45 1.62 -4.02
CA VAL A 45 5.52 3.05 -4.38
C VAL A 45 4.15 3.73 -4.32
N VAL A 46 3.06 2.98 -4.55
CA VAL A 46 1.68 3.50 -4.47
C VAL A 46 1.32 4.04 -3.09
N TYR A 47 2.01 3.61 -2.04
CA TYR A 47 1.77 4.06 -0.68
C TYR A 47 2.50 5.37 -0.31
N LEU A 48 3.50 5.80 -1.10
CA LEU A 48 4.24 7.04 -0.84
C LEU A 48 3.34 8.30 -0.80
N PRO A 49 2.38 8.50 -1.73
CA PRO A 49 1.45 9.62 -1.65
C PRO A 49 0.58 9.61 -0.39
N ALA A 50 0.20 8.42 0.12
CA ALA A 50 -0.57 8.30 1.37
C ALA A 50 0.27 8.67 2.59
N ILE A 51 1.54 8.26 2.63
CA ILE A 51 2.49 8.65 3.69
C ILE A 51 2.68 10.18 3.65
N TRP A 52 2.96 10.73 2.48
CA TRP A 52 3.13 12.17 2.29
C TRP A 52 1.89 12.95 2.73
N ALA A 53 0.71 12.59 2.25
CA ALA A 53 -0.54 13.25 2.61
C ALA A 53 -0.90 13.07 4.10
N SER A 54 -0.36 12.06 4.76
CA SER A 54 -0.54 11.83 6.20
C SER A 54 0.34 12.74 7.05
N VAL A 55 1.55 13.07 6.60
CA VAL A 55 2.52 13.94 7.31
C VAL A 55 2.34 15.41 6.92
N SER A 56 2.22 15.72 5.63
CA SER A 56 2.08 17.07 5.10
C SER A 56 0.61 17.49 5.08
N ALA A 57 0.29 18.61 5.74
CA ALA A 57 -1.04 19.20 5.78
C ALA A 57 -1.47 19.69 4.38
N THR A 58 -2.01 18.78 3.56
CA THR A 58 -2.46 19.06 2.19
C THR A 58 -3.97 19.28 2.14
N PRO A 59 -4.47 20.29 1.40
CA PRO A 59 -5.91 20.54 1.24
C PRO A 59 -6.66 19.34 0.62
N ARG A 60 -5.96 18.55 -0.21
CA ARG A 60 -6.50 17.38 -0.93
C ARG A 60 -6.24 16.04 -0.24
N ARG A 61 -5.83 16.03 1.03
CA ARG A 61 -5.47 14.80 1.78
C ARG A 61 -6.49 13.67 1.65
N ARG A 62 -7.79 13.96 1.79
CA ARG A 62 -8.84 12.93 1.65
C ARG A 62 -8.90 12.34 0.26
N ALA A 63 -8.78 13.17 -0.78
CA ALA A 63 -8.80 12.68 -2.16
C ALA A 63 -7.59 11.78 -2.45
N VAL A 64 -6.40 12.14 -1.95
CA VAL A 64 -5.19 11.31 -2.09
C VAL A 64 -5.36 9.97 -1.39
N LEU A 65 -5.79 9.96 -0.12
CA LEU A 65 -6.00 8.71 0.63
C LEU A 65 -7.03 7.81 -0.04
N ARG A 66 -8.14 8.37 -0.55
CA ARG A 66 -9.15 7.60 -1.31
C ARG A 66 -8.62 7.03 -2.61
N GLY A 67 -7.81 7.80 -3.33
CA GLY A 67 -7.13 7.32 -4.54
C GLY A 67 -6.20 6.15 -4.23
N VAL A 68 -5.37 6.27 -3.18
CA VAL A 68 -4.48 5.17 -2.76
C VAL A 68 -5.29 3.94 -2.34
N VAL A 69 -6.39 4.10 -1.59
CA VAL A 69 -7.28 2.98 -1.23
C VAL A 69 -7.82 2.27 -2.48
N ALA A 70 -8.31 3.03 -3.46
CA ALA A 70 -8.84 2.45 -4.70
C ALA A 70 -7.77 1.65 -5.46
N VAL A 71 -6.55 2.19 -5.56
CA VAL A 71 -5.43 1.48 -6.20
C VAL A 71 -5.02 0.25 -5.39
N SER A 72 -4.97 0.33 -4.06
CA SER A 72 -4.66 -0.82 -3.20
C SER A 72 -5.69 -1.95 -3.36
N ILE A 73 -6.98 -1.62 -3.47
CA ILE A 73 -8.05 -2.61 -3.74
C ILE A 73 -7.80 -3.28 -5.10
N ALA A 74 -7.57 -2.50 -6.16
CA ALA A 74 -7.27 -3.05 -7.48
C ALA A 74 -6.01 -3.94 -7.45
N MET A 75 -4.98 -3.53 -6.72
CA MET A 75 -3.75 -4.30 -6.55
C MET A 75 -3.97 -5.65 -5.88
N VAL A 76 -4.85 -5.76 -4.87
CA VAL A 76 -5.19 -7.05 -4.27
C VAL A 76 -5.71 -8.02 -5.34
N PHE A 77 -6.67 -7.59 -6.16
CA PHE A 77 -7.24 -8.42 -7.23
C PHE A 77 -6.23 -8.78 -8.31
N VAL A 78 -5.36 -7.85 -8.70
CA VAL A 78 -4.32 -8.10 -9.70
C VAL A 78 -3.22 -9.02 -9.15
N SER A 79 -2.87 -8.91 -7.87
CA SER A 79 -1.76 -9.67 -7.25
C SER A 79 -2.09 -11.14 -7.00
N LEU A 80 -3.35 -11.48 -6.74
CA LEU A 80 -3.82 -12.82 -6.42
C LEU A 80 -3.32 -13.92 -7.38
N PRO A 81 -3.43 -13.79 -8.71
CA PRO A 81 -2.97 -14.82 -9.64
C PRO A 81 -1.44 -14.96 -9.72
N PHE A 82 -0.66 -13.95 -9.32
CA PHE A 82 0.80 -13.96 -9.48
C PHE A 82 1.55 -14.29 -8.18
N LEU A 83 1.04 -13.81 -7.04
CA LEU A 83 1.78 -13.78 -5.78
C LEU A 83 1.04 -14.47 -4.62
N GLY A 84 -0.14 -15.03 -4.91
CA GLY A 84 -0.91 -15.87 -3.99
C GLY A 84 -1.50 -15.13 -2.79
N ALA A 85 -2.02 -15.91 -1.84
CA ALA A 85 -2.76 -15.40 -0.68
C ALA A 85 -1.88 -14.60 0.31
N THR A 86 -0.56 -14.78 0.28
CA THR A 86 0.40 -14.12 1.18
C THR A 86 0.33 -12.59 1.05
N LEU A 87 0.19 -12.07 -0.17
CA LEU A 87 0.03 -10.63 -0.36
C LEU A 87 -1.34 -10.10 0.06
N ALA A 88 -2.40 -10.89 -0.04
CA ALA A 88 -3.71 -10.48 0.44
C ALA A 88 -3.69 -10.22 1.96
N VAL A 89 -2.98 -11.05 2.74
CA VAL A 89 -2.83 -10.88 4.19
C VAL A 89 -2.13 -9.57 4.56
N ILE A 90 -1.19 -9.11 3.72
CA ILE A 90 -0.46 -7.85 3.91
C ILE A 90 -1.30 -6.64 3.46
N LEU A 91 -1.92 -6.74 2.29
CA LEU A 91 -2.63 -5.64 1.65
C LEU A 91 -3.98 -5.34 2.34
N ILE A 92 -4.69 -6.34 2.86
CA ILE A 92 -6.01 -6.16 3.48
C ILE A 92 -5.95 -5.22 4.71
N PRO A 93 -5.07 -5.44 5.71
CA PRO A 93 -4.95 -4.54 6.86
C PRO A 93 -4.52 -3.12 6.47
N ALA A 94 -3.56 -3.00 5.55
CA ALA A 94 -3.09 -1.70 5.06
C ALA A 94 -4.23 -0.92 4.37
N THR A 95 -5.00 -1.60 3.53
CA THR A 95 -6.14 -1.02 2.81
C THR A 95 -7.26 -0.61 3.76
N ALA A 96 -7.56 -1.43 4.78
CA ALA A 96 -8.57 -1.11 5.79
C ALA A 96 -8.21 0.16 6.59
N LEU A 97 -6.94 0.29 7.02
CA LEU A 97 -6.47 1.46 7.74
C LEU A 97 -6.51 2.74 6.88
N LEU A 98 -6.14 2.63 5.61
CA LEU A 98 -6.25 3.74 4.66
C LEU A 98 -7.71 4.12 4.37
N ALA A 99 -8.63 3.15 4.31
CA ALA A 99 -10.06 3.40 4.13
C ALA A 99 -10.67 4.15 5.32
N ILE A 100 -10.25 3.83 6.55
CA ILE A 100 -10.61 4.58 7.76
C ILE A 100 -10.03 5.99 7.70
N ALA A 101 -8.74 6.13 7.35
CA ALA A 101 -8.08 7.43 7.24
C ALA A 101 -8.71 8.34 6.16
N GLY A 102 -9.14 7.76 5.04
CA GLY A 102 -9.83 8.43 3.94
C GLY A 102 -11.32 8.74 4.21
N ARG A 103 -11.83 8.40 5.40
CA ARG A 103 -13.27 8.42 5.74
C ARG A 103 -14.14 7.75 4.68
N LEU A 104 -13.68 6.63 4.14
CA LEU A 104 -14.49 5.74 3.30
C LEU A 104 -15.21 4.69 4.17
N ALA A 105 -14.57 4.26 5.26
CA ALA A 105 -15.18 3.44 6.30
C ALA A 105 -15.46 4.32 7.55
N PHE A 106 -16.64 4.18 8.14
CA PHE A 106 -17.08 4.90 9.36
C PHE A 106 -17.15 6.44 9.26
N GLY A 107 -17.15 7.01 8.06
CA GLY A 107 -17.37 8.45 7.84
C GLY A 107 -18.87 8.75 7.72
N ARG A 108 -19.44 9.48 8.69
CA ARG A 108 -20.61 10.35 8.45
C ARG A 108 -20.14 11.61 7.73
#